data_AF-A0A413L3R9-F1
#
_entry.id   AF-A0A413L3R9-F1
#
_cell.length_a   1.000
_cell.length_b   1.000
_cell.length_c   1.000
_cell.angle_alpha   90.00
_cell.angle_beta   90.00
_cell.angle_gamma   90.00
#
_symmetry.space_group_name_H-M   'P 1'
#
loop_
_entity.id
_entity.type
_entity.pdbx_description
1 polymer ?
#
loop_
_entity_poly.entity_id
_entity_poly.type
_entity_poly.pdbx_seq_one_letter_code
_entity_poly.pdbx_strand_id
1 'polypeptide(L)'
;MRQLIIILTVCLGTLKVFAQTEQKIYLFPEFTDAIVYYKDGRAFQVPINYDLIGGQFIFIDKDKKKKEFSDPELVISVKISDRVFLPTSGGGAAEVIQSDPKLLVQYSGYARRKKNLPYGGKTETASVGTVSNLYSNASNSALNTEELVVTNINYEFHIETNKRMKKFSTEKQFLKIFPKQKVKLKQYMDENKIDFRSIEQIIKLCNYALS
;
A
#
# COMPACT_ATOMS: atom_id res chain seq x y z
N MET A 1 31.94 -57.79 21.70
CA MET A 1 31.01 -57.40 22.78
C MET A 1 31.74 -56.42 23.70
N ARG A 2 31.21 -55.34 24.27
CA ARG A 2 29.97 -54.51 24.15
C ARG A 2 30.35 -53.17 24.86
N GLN A 3 29.92 -51.94 24.51
CA GLN A 3 29.16 -51.31 23.41
C GLN A 3 29.55 -49.81 23.40
N LEU A 4 29.45 -49.08 22.28
CA LEU A 4 29.55 -47.60 22.30
C LEU A 4 28.21 -46.99 22.76
N ILE A 5 28.27 -46.00 23.65
CA ILE A 5 27.12 -45.14 24.00
C ILE A 5 27.31 -43.80 23.31
N ILE A 6 26.43 -43.47 22.37
CA ILE A 6 26.33 -42.16 21.73
C ILE A 6 25.12 -41.45 22.33
N ILE A 7 25.35 -40.31 22.99
CA ILE A 7 24.28 -39.47 23.55
C ILE A 7 23.78 -38.52 22.46
N LEU A 8 22.55 -38.74 21.99
CA LEU A 8 21.90 -37.86 21.01
C LEU A 8 21.01 -36.84 21.73
N THR A 9 21.57 -35.69 22.08
CA THR A 9 20.83 -34.60 22.75
C THR A 9 19.95 -33.85 21.75
N VAL A 10 18.70 -34.29 21.58
CA VAL A 10 17.74 -33.63 20.68
C VAL A 10 17.23 -32.33 21.30
N CYS A 11 17.83 -31.21 20.90
CA CYS A 11 17.29 -29.88 21.22
C CYS A 11 16.04 -29.61 20.38
N LEU A 12 14.87 -29.90 20.95
CA LEU A 12 13.56 -29.60 20.35
C LEU A 12 13.26 -28.09 20.45
N GLY A 13 13.95 -27.30 19.62
CA GLY A 13 13.65 -25.88 19.45
C GLY A 13 12.26 -25.71 18.84
N THR A 14 11.32 -25.15 19.59
CA THR A 14 9.96 -24.87 19.10
C THR A 14 9.99 -23.68 18.13
N LEU A 15 10.25 -23.97 16.86
CA LEU A 15 10.04 -23.02 15.77
C LEU A 15 8.56 -22.63 15.74
N LYS A 16 8.22 -21.45 16.28
CA LYS A 16 6.91 -20.84 16.09
C LYS A 16 6.79 -20.42 14.63
N VAL A 17 6.25 -21.33 13.81
CA VAL A 17 5.82 -21.04 12.45
C VAL A 17 4.65 -20.05 12.53
N PHE A 18 4.94 -18.77 12.40
CA PHE A 18 3.92 -17.76 12.13
C PHE A 18 3.37 -17.99 10.72
N ALA A 19 2.06 -18.14 10.61
CA ALA A 19 1.40 -18.44 9.34
C ALA A 19 1.50 -17.24 8.38
N GLN A 20 2.20 -17.42 7.25
CA GLN A 20 2.43 -16.40 6.21
C GLN A 20 1.19 -16.12 5.33
N THR A 21 0.05 -15.82 5.95
CA THR A 21 -1.19 -15.46 5.22
C THR A 21 -1.43 -13.95 5.21
N GLU A 22 -1.10 -13.23 6.30
CA GLU A 22 -1.46 -11.82 6.47
C GLU A 22 -0.58 -10.81 5.70
N GLN A 23 0.64 -11.17 5.30
CA GLN A 23 1.57 -10.23 4.65
C GLN A 23 1.10 -9.74 3.26
N LYS A 24 0.07 -10.35 2.66
CA LYS A 24 -0.37 -10.07 1.28
C LYS A 24 -1.45 -8.99 1.14
N ILE A 25 -1.69 -8.17 2.16
CA ILE A 25 -2.60 -7.01 2.09
C ILE A 25 -1.93 -5.67 2.42
N TYR A 26 -0.69 -5.69 2.90
CA TYR A 26 -0.01 -4.52 3.45
C TYR A 26 1.02 -3.91 2.49
N LEU A 27 1.24 -2.59 2.58
CA LEU A 27 2.24 -1.87 1.78
C LEU A 27 3.68 -2.17 2.20
N PHE A 28 3.91 -2.35 3.51
CA PHE A 28 5.22 -2.69 4.06
C PHE A 28 5.31 -4.19 4.36
N PRO A 29 6.48 -4.84 4.21
CA PRO A 29 6.65 -6.27 4.51
C PRO A 29 6.32 -6.65 5.97
N GLU A 30 6.52 -5.71 6.89
CA GLU A 30 6.37 -5.84 8.33
C GLU A 30 5.74 -4.56 8.91
N PHE A 31 5.20 -4.64 10.13
CA PHE A 31 4.76 -3.45 10.87
C PHE A 31 5.99 -2.73 11.40
N THR A 32 6.17 -1.47 11.00
CA THR A 32 7.38 -0.68 11.25
C THR A 32 7.06 0.46 12.20
N ASP A 33 7.98 0.77 13.12
CA ASP A 33 7.85 1.94 14.00
C ASP A 33 7.67 3.23 13.21
N ALA A 34 6.63 3.98 13.58
CA ALA A 34 6.23 5.20 12.91
C ALA A 34 5.85 6.27 13.93
N ILE A 35 5.95 7.54 13.53
CA ILE A 35 5.42 8.68 14.30
C ILE A 35 4.16 9.18 13.59
N VAL A 36 3.03 9.13 14.30
CA VAL A 36 1.73 9.62 13.87
C VAL A 36 1.52 11.01 14.49
N TYR A 37 1.35 12.03 13.65
CA TYR A 37 1.12 13.41 14.09
C TYR A 37 -0.37 13.76 13.96
N TYR A 38 -0.91 14.44 14.98
CA TYR A 38 -2.30 14.87 15.05
C TYR A 38 -2.46 16.40 14.97
N LYS A 39 -3.64 16.86 14.53
CA LYS A 39 -4.02 18.28 14.38
C LYS A 39 -3.93 19.09 15.68
N ASP A 40 -4.11 18.42 16.82
CA ASP A 40 -4.03 19.01 18.16
C ASP A 40 -2.60 19.04 18.73
N GLY A 41 -1.59 18.66 17.93
CA GLY A 41 -0.19 18.65 18.32
C GLY A 41 0.26 17.38 19.03
N ARG A 42 -0.62 16.40 19.30
CA ARG A 42 -0.21 15.09 19.81
C ARG A 42 0.64 14.35 18.76
N ALA A 43 1.63 13.62 19.25
CA ALA A 43 2.42 12.69 18.45
C ALA A 43 2.53 11.35 19.17
N PHE A 44 2.34 10.25 18.44
CA PHE A 44 2.42 8.89 19.00
C PHE A 44 3.42 8.06 18.19
N GLN A 45 4.32 7.36 18.88
CA GLN A 45 5.17 6.34 18.26
C GLN A 45 4.53 4.97 18.41
N VAL A 46 4.32 4.27 17.29
CA VAL A 46 3.65 2.96 17.27
C VAL A 46 4.08 2.13 16.04
N PRO A 47 4.18 0.79 16.13
CA PRO A 47 4.37 -0.05 14.95
C PRO A 47 3.14 0.01 14.04
N ILE A 48 3.32 0.38 12.78
CA ILE A 48 2.25 0.64 11.83
C ILE A 48 2.47 -0.06 10.50
N ASN A 49 1.39 -0.27 9.75
CA ASN A 49 1.43 -0.64 8.35
C ASN A 49 0.22 -0.04 7.62
N TYR A 50 0.29 0.08 6.30
CA TYR A 50 -0.81 0.59 5.48
C TYR A 50 -1.51 -0.57 4.78
N ASP A 51 -2.79 -0.77 5.07
CA ASP A 51 -3.65 -1.75 4.39
C ASP A 51 -3.99 -1.23 2.98
N LEU A 52 -3.53 -1.96 1.97
CA LEU A 52 -3.76 -1.67 0.55
C LEU A 52 -5.22 -1.90 0.14
N ILE A 53 -5.99 -2.67 0.92
CA ILE A 53 -7.37 -3.05 0.62
C ILE A 53 -8.36 -2.11 1.31
N GLY A 54 -8.23 -1.90 2.62
CA GLY A 54 -9.00 -0.89 3.35
C GLY A 54 -8.58 0.55 3.02
N GLY A 55 -7.36 0.76 2.49
CA GLY A 55 -6.85 2.07 2.14
C GLY A 55 -6.54 2.93 3.36
N GLN A 56 -6.12 2.32 4.47
CA GLN A 56 -5.94 3.00 5.76
C GLN A 56 -4.76 2.41 6.56
N PHE A 57 -4.31 3.15 7.56
CA PHE A 57 -3.26 2.69 8.46
C PHE A 57 -3.82 1.81 9.57
N ILE A 58 -3.12 0.70 9.81
CA ILE A 58 -3.36 -0.23 10.92
C ILE A 58 -2.14 -0.19 11.82
N PHE A 59 -2.33 -0.09 13.14
CA PHE A 59 -1.25 -0.11 14.13
C PHE A 59 -1.34 -1.31 15.06
N ILE A 60 -0.21 -1.69 15.68
CA ILE A 60 -0.17 -2.69 16.75
C ILE A 60 -0.12 -1.97 18.09
N ASP A 61 -1.17 -2.11 18.88
CA ASP A 61 -1.25 -1.50 20.22
C ASP A 61 -0.50 -2.32 21.28
N LYS A 62 -0.41 -1.80 22.51
CA LYS A 62 0.25 -2.42 23.67
C LYS A 62 -0.30 -3.81 24.02
N ASP A 63 -1.55 -4.10 23.67
CA ASP A 63 -2.18 -5.42 23.82
C ASP A 63 -1.82 -6.41 22.70
N LYS A 64 -0.90 -6.01 21.79
CA LYS A 64 -0.43 -6.74 20.60
C LYS A 64 -1.52 -7.03 19.57
N LYS A 65 -2.66 -6.33 19.63
CA LYS A 65 -3.70 -6.42 18.61
C LYS A 65 -3.52 -5.35 17.54
N LYS A 66 -3.89 -5.70 16.32
CA LYS A 66 -4.04 -4.76 15.21
C LYS A 66 -5.29 -3.90 15.44
N LYS A 67 -5.16 -2.59 15.28
CA LYS A 67 -6.24 -1.61 15.48
C LYS A 67 -6.21 -0.53 14.40
N GLU A 68 -7.37 0.04 14.16
CA GLU A 68 -7.59 1.21 13.33
C GLU A 68 -7.52 2.46 14.21
N PHE A 69 -7.17 3.62 13.64
CA PHE A 69 -7.27 4.88 14.36
C PHE A 69 -8.74 5.21 14.68
N SER A 70 -9.02 5.60 15.92
CA SER A 70 -10.37 6.03 16.33
C SER A 70 -10.77 7.35 15.68
N ASP A 71 -9.81 8.28 15.55
CA ASP A 71 -10.00 9.63 15.01
C ASP A 71 -9.08 9.86 13.78
N PRO A 72 -9.25 9.11 12.67
CA PRO A 72 -8.36 9.17 11.51
C PRO A 72 -8.33 10.54 10.83
N GLU A 73 -9.42 11.31 10.94
CA GLU A 73 -9.53 12.68 10.45
C GLU A 73 -8.74 13.70 11.29
N LEU A 74 -8.29 13.34 12.50
CA LEU A 74 -7.40 14.17 13.30
C LEU A 74 -5.92 13.96 12.97
N VAL A 75 -5.56 12.91 12.23
CA VAL A 75 -4.18 12.70 11.73
C VAL A 75 -3.83 13.80 10.72
N ILE A 76 -2.61 14.34 10.78
CA ILE A 76 -2.04 15.26 9.77
C ILE A 76 -0.96 14.61 8.91
N SER A 77 -0.20 13.68 9.50
CA SER A 77 0.82 12.91 8.78
C SER A 77 1.21 11.66 9.56
N VAL A 78 1.71 10.66 8.82
CA VAL A 78 2.37 9.47 9.36
C VAL A 78 3.77 9.44 8.78
N LYS A 79 4.80 9.40 9.64
CA LYS A 79 6.20 9.25 9.23
C LYS A 79 6.68 7.83 9.55
N ILE A 80 7.07 7.08 8.53
CA ILE A 80 7.57 5.70 8.63
C ILE A 80 8.99 5.70 8.04
N SER A 81 10.00 5.56 8.88
CA SER A 81 11.41 5.80 8.51
C SER A 81 11.60 7.19 7.88
N ASP A 82 12.01 7.25 6.61
CA ASP A 82 12.18 8.43 5.76
C ASP A 82 10.90 8.84 5.00
N ARG A 83 9.95 7.90 4.86
CA ARG A 83 8.69 8.10 4.10
C ARG A 83 7.68 8.89 4.91
N VAL A 84 7.06 9.89 4.29
CA VAL A 84 6.02 10.73 4.92
C VAL A 84 4.72 10.58 4.15
N PHE A 85 3.65 10.22 4.85
CA PHE A 85 2.31 10.05 4.31
C PHE A 85 1.39 11.15 4.82
N LEU A 86 0.59 11.72 3.93
CA LEU A 86 -0.40 12.75 4.20
C LEU A 86 -1.80 12.19 3.93
N PRO A 87 -2.79 12.39 4.83
CA PRO A 87 -4.18 12.04 4.55
C PRO A 87 -4.71 12.74 3.29
N THR A 88 -5.50 12.05 2.48
CA THR A 88 -6.14 12.64 1.29
C THR A 88 -7.61 12.94 1.55
N SER A 89 -8.13 14.00 0.92
CA SER A 89 -9.54 14.38 1.04
C SER A 89 -10.53 13.37 0.44
N GLY A 90 -10.04 12.37 -0.31
CA GLY A 90 -10.84 11.26 -0.85
C GLY A 90 -10.75 9.98 -0.02
N GLY A 91 -10.16 10.03 1.18
CA GLY A 91 -9.86 8.86 2.00
C GLY A 91 -8.43 8.34 1.78
N GLY A 92 -7.96 7.57 2.76
CA GLY A 92 -6.60 7.03 2.82
C GLY A 92 -5.50 8.09 2.83
N ALA A 93 -4.28 7.67 2.49
CA ALA A 93 -3.10 8.52 2.54
C ALA A 93 -2.25 8.44 1.26
N ALA A 94 -1.60 9.54 0.92
CA ALA A 94 -0.62 9.63 -0.16
C ALA A 94 0.77 9.93 0.41
N GLU A 95 1.76 9.18 -0.04
CA GLU A 95 3.17 9.41 0.28
C GLU A 95 3.72 10.65 -0.45
N VAL A 96 4.54 11.44 0.22
CA VAL A 96 5.32 12.53 -0.37
C VAL A 96 6.55 11.94 -1.07
N ILE A 97 6.56 11.96 -2.40
CA ILE A 97 7.65 11.43 -3.23
C ILE A 97 8.69 12.51 -3.52
N GLN A 98 8.25 13.74 -3.82
CA GLN A 98 9.15 14.89 -3.91
C GLN A 98 8.44 16.18 -3.51
N SER A 99 9.20 17.17 -3.02
CA SER A 99 8.69 18.47 -2.57
C SER A 99 8.54 19.49 -3.71
N ASP A 100 9.43 19.47 -4.69
CA ASP A 100 9.43 20.39 -5.83
C ASP A 100 9.85 19.66 -7.13
N PRO A 101 9.01 19.62 -8.18
CA PRO A 101 7.59 19.96 -8.16
C PRO A 101 6.81 18.94 -7.33
N LYS A 102 5.97 19.41 -6.41
CA LYS A 102 5.30 18.54 -5.41
C LYS A 102 4.58 17.36 -6.05
N LEU A 103 5.06 16.15 -5.75
CA LEU A 103 4.54 14.88 -6.23
C LEU A 103 4.21 13.98 -5.05
N LEU A 104 2.98 13.48 -5.02
CA LEU A 104 2.52 12.47 -4.07
C LEU A 104 2.12 11.19 -4.80
N VAL A 105 2.06 10.06 -4.10
CA VAL A 105 1.47 8.80 -4.63
C VAL A 105 0.60 8.11 -3.58
N GLN A 106 -0.60 7.71 -4.00
CA GLN A 106 -1.54 6.93 -3.20
C GLN A 106 -1.54 5.47 -3.68
N TYR A 107 -1.43 4.54 -2.73
CA TYR A 107 -1.37 3.10 -2.99
C TYR A 107 -2.73 2.44 -2.76
N SER A 108 -3.08 1.49 -3.61
CA SER A 108 -4.23 0.57 -3.39
C SER A 108 -3.97 -0.79 -4.02
N GLY A 109 -4.56 -1.85 -3.46
CA GLY A 109 -4.33 -3.23 -3.86
C GLY A 109 -5.47 -3.81 -4.71
N TYR A 110 -5.11 -4.55 -5.76
CA TYR A 110 -6.05 -5.47 -6.42
C TYR A 110 -6.03 -6.84 -5.73
N ALA A 111 -7.02 -7.09 -4.87
CA ALA A 111 -7.23 -8.41 -4.29
C ALA A 111 -7.95 -9.37 -5.25
N ARG A 112 -7.60 -10.66 -5.16
CA ARG A 112 -8.46 -11.77 -5.61
C ARG A 112 -8.92 -12.57 -4.39
N ARG A 113 -10.15 -13.08 -4.43
CA ARG A 113 -10.64 -14.09 -3.47
C ARG A 113 -10.09 -15.46 -3.82
N LYS A 114 -9.57 -16.19 -2.83
CA LYS A 114 -9.37 -17.64 -2.90
C LYS A 114 -10.71 -18.32 -2.66
N LYS A 115 -11.15 -19.16 -3.59
CA LYS A 115 -12.30 -20.05 -3.36
C LYS A 115 -11.80 -21.41 -2.90
N ASN A 116 -12.26 -21.88 -1.75
CA ASN A 116 -12.05 -23.26 -1.33
C ASN A 116 -13.00 -24.18 -2.12
N LEU A 117 -12.48 -25.18 -2.84
CA LEU A 117 -13.31 -26.23 -3.44
C LEU A 117 -13.64 -27.29 -2.38
N PRO A 118 -14.82 -27.93 -2.42
CA PRO A 118 -15.24 -28.93 -1.43
C PRO A 118 -14.43 -30.23 -1.43
N TYR A 119 -13.41 -30.37 -2.29
CA TYR A 119 -12.57 -31.57 -2.42
C TYR A 119 -11.06 -31.27 -2.28
N GLY A 120 -10.69 -30.30 -1.43
CA GLY A 120 -9.30 -30.01 -1.06
C GLY A 120 -8.45 -29.28 -2.12
N GLY A 121 -8.92 -29.21 -3.37
CA GLY A 121 -8.30 -28.39 -4.41
C GLY A 121 -8.41 -26.89 -4.15
N LYS A 122 -7.33 -26.16 -4.38
CA LYS A 122 -7.33 -24.68 -4.42
C LYS A 122 -7.20 -24.25 -5.88
N THR A 123 -8.18 -23.54 -6.42
CA THR A 123 -8.08 -22.94 -7.77
C THR A 123 -8.40 -21.44 -7.72
N GLU A 124 -7.63 -20.66 -8.47
CA GLU A 124 -7.84 -19.21 -8.59
C GLU A 124 -8.90 -18.92 -9.66
N THR A 125 -10.18 -18.81 -9.27
CA THR A 125 -11.27 -18.50 -10.22
C THR A 125 -12.10 -17.27 -9.84
N ALA A 126 -11.89 -16.21 -10.62
CA ALA A 126 -12.78 -15.09 -10.97
C ALA A 126 -13.63 -14.40 -9.87
N SER A 127 -13.15 -13.25 -9.41
CA SER A 127 -13.73 -11.96 -9.83
C SER A 127 -12.70 -10.83 -9.67
N VAL A 128 -12.77 -9.79 -10.50
CA VAL A 128 -11.76 -8.73 -10.62
C VAL A 128 -12.41 -7.36 -10.33
N GLY A 129 -11.89 -6.64 -9.34
CA GLY A 129 -12.31 -5.28 -9.04
C GLY A 129 -11.51 -4.65 -7.89
N THR A 130 -11.43 -3.32 -7.87
CA THR A 130 -10.93 -2.58 -6.70
C THR A 130 -11.90 -2.74 -5.54
N VAL A 131 -11.41 -3.16 -4.38
CA VAL A 131 -12.27 -3.55 -3.24
C VAL A 131 -13.03 -2.37 -2.63
N SER A 132 -12.66 -1.12 -2.96
CA SER A 132 -13.44 0.10 -2.66
C SER A 132 -14.92 -0.03 -3.06
N ASN A 133 -15.23 -0.73 -4.15
CA ASN A 133 -16.62 -0.96 -4.61
C ASN A 133 -17.26 -2.24 -4.04
N LEU A 134 -16.50 -3.06 -3.30
CA LEU A 134 -17.01 -4.22 -2.58
C LEU A 134 -17.43 -3.85 -1.16
N TYR A 135 -16.70 -2.94 -0.49
CA TYR A 135 -17.10 -2.40 0.82
C TYR A 135 -18.41 -1.60 0.76
N SER A 136 -18.67 -0.87 -0.33
CA SER A 136 -19.87 -0.03 -0.46
C SER A 136 -21.20 -0.80 -0.61
N ASN A 137 -21.16 -2.09 -0.93
CA ASN A 137 -22.35 -2.94 -1.15
C ASN A 137 -22.51 -4.06 -0.12
N ALA A 138 -21.60 -4.18 0.87
CA ALA A 138 -21.61 -5.27 1.84
C ALA A 138 -22.24 -4.84 3.17
N SER A 139 -23.58 -4.89 3.23
CA SER A 139 -24.31 -4.79 4.49
C SER A 139 -23.93 -5.95 5.44
N ASN A 140 -23.44 -5.60 6.63
CA ASN A 140 -23.39 -6.45 7.84
C ASN A 140 -22.88 -7.89 7.65
N SER A 141 -21.90 -8.11 6.78
CA SER A 141 -21.18 -9.39 6.68
C SER A 141 -19.69 -9.11 6.78
N ALA A 142 -19.07 -9.52 7.89
CA ALA A 142 -17.63 -9.47 8.06
C ALA A 142 -16.98 -10.38 7.00
N LEU A 143 -16.50 -9.77 5.91
CA LEU A 143 -15.75 -10.49 4.88
C LEU A 143 -14.41 -10.90 5.49
N ASN A 144 -14.17 -12.21 5.61
CA ASN A 144 -12.89 -12.72 6.09
C ASN A 144 -11.76 -12.33 5.11
N THR A 145 -11.02 -11.29 5.47
CA THR A 145 -9.84 -10.80 4.73
C THR A 145 -8.79 -11.89 4.50
N GLU A 146 -8.82 -12.97 5.29
CA GLU A 146 -8.00 -14.18 5.16
C GLU A 146 -8.12 -14.87 3.78
N GLU A 147 -9.24 -14.70 3.06
CA GLU A 147 -9.42 -15.22 1.70
C GLU A 147 -8.86 -14.30 0.60
N LEU A 148 -8.43 -13.08 0.94
CA LEU A 148 -7.93 -12.10 -0.02
C LEU A 148 -6.40 -12.19 -0.20
N VAL A 149 -5.95 -12.03 -1.43
CA VAL A 149 -4.53 -11.86 -1.78
C VAL A 149 -4.39 -10.68 -2.72
N VAL A 150 -3.62 -9.64 -2.34
CA VAL A 150 -3.19 -8.60 -3.28
C VAL A 150 -2.32 -9.26 -4.36
N THR A 151 -2.73 -9.07 -5.60
CA THR A 151 -2.03 -9.55 -6.79
C THR A 151 -1.24 -8.46 -7.50
N ASN A 152 -1.58 -7.19 -7.28
CA ASN A 152 -0.87 -6.04 -7.82
C ASN A 152 -1.17 -4.77 -7.00
N ILE A 153 -0.24 -3.81 -7.01
CA ILE A 153 -0.40 -2.49 -6.40
C ILE A 153 -0.68 -1.47 -7.50
N ASN A 154 -1.70 -0.65 -7.29
CA ASN A 154 -2.00 0.52 -8.09
C ASN A 154 -1.35 1.76 -7.48
N TYR A 155 -0.89 2.63 -8.36
CA TYR A 155 -0.26 3.91 -8.04
C TYR A 155 -1.15 5.01 -8.61
N GLU A 156 -1.78 5.82 -7.76
CA GLU A 156 -2.41 7.07 -8.17
C GLU A 156 -1.49 8.22 -7.77
N PHE A 157 -0.89 8.86 -8.74
CA PHE A 157 0.01 10.00 -8.53
C PHE A 157 -0.78 11.31 -8.47
N HIS A 158 -0.35 12.20 -7.60
CA HIS A 158 -0.91 13.54 -7.47
C HIS A 158 0.23 14.54 -7.68
N ILE A 159 0.21 15.28 -8.79
CA ILE A 159 1.20 16.32 -9.09
C ILE A 159 0.60 17.70 -8.88
N GLU A 160 1.35 18.62 -8.24
CA GLU A 160 0.94 20.01 -8.14
C GLU A 160 1.25 20.76 -9.44
N THR A 161 0.22 21.34 -10.05
CA THR A 161 0.37 22.21 -11.23
C THR A 161 -0.51 23.44 -11.06
N ASN A 162 0.02 24.64 -11.32
CA ASN A 162 -0.71 25.90 -11.14
C ASN A 162 -1.38 26.03 -9.75
N LYS A 163 -0.65 25.66 -8.68
CA LYS A 163 -1.13 25.63 -7.28
C LYS A 163 -2.36 24.71 -7.04
N ARG A 164 -2.55 23.68 -7.86
CA ARG A 164 -3.63 22.69 -7.72
C ARG A 164 -3.08 21.28 -7.89
N MET A 165 -3.40 20.38 -6.97
CA MET A 165 -3.11 18.95 -7.13
C MET A 165 -3.93 18.37 -8.30
N LYS A 166 -3.30 17.54 -9.13
CA LYS A 166 -3.90 16.83 -10.26
C LYS A 166 -3.58 15.34 -10.16
N LYS A 167 -4.61 14.51 -10.16
CA LYS A 167 -4.50 13.04 -10.10
C LYS A 167 -4.23 12.43 -11.48
N PHE A 168 -3.37 11.43 -11.54
CA PHE A 168 -3.17 10.55 -12.70
C PHE A 168 -2.62 9.18 -12.31
N SER A 169 -2.98 8.15 -13.05
CA SER A 169 -2.41 6.79 -12.98
C SER A 169 -2.11 6.21 -14.37
N THR A 170 -2.29 7.02 -15.43
CA THR A 170 -2.14 6.61 -16.84
C THR A 170 -1.61 7.75 -17.70
N GLU A 171 -0.93 7.39 -18.80
CA GLU A 171 -0.46 8.31 -19.86
C GLU A 171 -1.59 9.28 -20.30
N LYS A 172 -2.78 8.75 -20.59
CA LYS A 172 -3.95 9.53 -21.04
C LYS A 172 -4.41 10.58 -20.01
N GLN A 173 -4.26 10.31 -18.71
CA GLN A 173 -4.57 11.28 -17.67
C GLN A 173 -3.43 12.30 -17.50
N PHE A 174 -2.18 11.85 -17.51
CA PHE A 174 -1.01 12.75 -17.44
C PHE A 174 -1.00 13.77 -18.58
N LEU A 175 -1.22 13.31 -19.83
CA LEU A 175 -1.32 14.17 -21.01
C LEU A 175 -2.49 15.18 -20.98
N LYS A 176 -3.53 14.94 -20.15
CA LYS A 176 -4.61 15.93 -19.93
C LYS A 176 -4.21 17.04 -18.95
N ILE A 177 -3.24 16.81 -18.07
CA ILE A 177 -2.70 17.83 -17.16
C ILE A 177 -1.89 18.87 -17.95
N PHE A 178 -1.19 18.41 -19.00
CA PHE A 178 -0.23 19.19 -19.78
C PHE A 178 -0.64 19.37 -21.27
N PRO A 179 -1.80 19.98 -21.58
CA PRO A 179 -2.35 19.99 -22.93
C PRO A 179 -1.46 20.70 -23.96
N LYS A 180 -0.73 21.76 -23.57
CA LYS A 180 0.12 22.56 -24.46
C LYS A 180 1.34 21.80 -25.01
N GLN A 181 1.87 20.85 -24.24
CA GLN A 181 3.11 20.11 -24.52
C GLN A 181 2.86 18.62 -24.75
N LYS A 182 1.60 18.25 -25.01
CA LYS A 182 1.13 16.87 -25.14
C LYS A 182 1.94 16.02 -26.13
N VAL A 183 2.32 16.59 -27.27
CA VAL A 183 3.10 15.89 -28.31
C VAL A 183 4.53 15.58 -27.81
N LYS A 184 5.24 16.59 -27.29
CA LYS A 184 6.59 16.46 -26.71
C LYS A 184 6.61 15.44 -25.56
N LEU A 185 5.62 15.50 -24.66
CA LEU A 185 5.52 14.54 -23.56
C LEU A 185 5.23 13.12 -24.03
N LYS A 186 4.37 12.94 -25.04
CA LYS A 186 4.08 11.61 -25.57
C LYS A 186 5.34 10.99 -26.20
N GLN A 187 6.05 11.75 -27.03
CA GLN A 187 7.33 11.31 -27.61
C GLN A 187 8.33 10.91 -26.51
N TYR A 188 8.52 11.74 -25.49
CA TYR A 188 9.39 11.41 -24.35
C TYR A 188 8.97 10.11 -23.63
N MET A 189 7.67 9.91 -23.40
CA MET A 189 7.17 8.68 -22.77
C MET A 189 7.34 7.43 -23.64
N ASP A 190 7.13 7.56 -24.95
CA ASP A 190 7.32 6.47 -25.92
C ASP A 190 8.81 6.08 -26.04
N GLU A 191 9.71 7.07 -26.14
CA GLU A 191 11.18 6.88 -26.21
C GLU A 191 11.76 6.25 -24.94
N ASN A 192 11.33 6.73 -23.77
CA ASN A 192 11.83 6.24 -22.46
C ASN A 192 11.04 5.03 -21.92
N LYS A 193 9.98 4.59 -22.63
CA LYS A 193 9.09 3.47 -22.26
C LYS A 193 8.57 3.57 -20.82
N ILE A 194 8.02 4.72 -20.47
CA ILE A 194 7.64 5.05 -19.08
C ILE A 194 6.55 4.10 -18.54
N ASP A 195 6.90 3.36 -17.48
CA ASP A 195 5.98 2.55 -16.69
C ASP A 195 5.37 3.36 -15.55
N PHE A 196 4.04 3.50 -15.57
CA PHE A 196 3.26 4.14 -14.51
C PHE A 196 3.18 3.33 -13.20
N ARG A 197 3.91 2.22 -13.09
CA ARG A 197 4.20 1.51 -11.82
C ARG A 197 5.58 1.80 -11.25
N SER A 198 6.45 2.51 -11.99
CA SER A 198 7.78 2.90 -11.52
C SER A 198 7.79 4.34 -11.01
N ILE A 199 7.89 4.50 -9.68
CA ILE A 199 7.97 5.82 -9.03
C ILE A 199 9.16 6.63 -9.59
N GLU A 200 10.32 5.99 -9.79
CA GLU A 200 11.52 6.64 -10.32
C GLU A 200 11.31 7.21 -11.74
N GLN A 201 10.61 6.47 -12.61
CA GLN A 201 10.31 6.94 -13.97
C GLN A 201 9.26 8.04 -13.97
N ILE A 202 8.28 7.99 -13.06
CA ILE A 202 7.29 9.06 -12.91
C ILE A 202 7.91 10.33 -12.33
N ILE A 203 8.88 10.26 -11.41
CA ILE A 203 9.69 11.42 -10.99
C ILE A 203 10.34 12.09 -12.21
N LYS A 204 11.05 11.31 -13.04
CA LYS A 204 11.72 11.83 -14.26
C LYS A 204 10.73 12.47 -15.23
N LEU A 205 9.58 11.83 -15.47
CA LEU A 205 8.52 12.35 -16.32
C LEU A 205 7.91 13.65 -15.77
N CYS A 206 7.64 13.73 -14.47
CA CYS A 206 7.07 14.93 -13.82
C CYS A 206 8.04 16.11 -13.90
N ASN A 207 9.33 15.86 -13.70
CA ASN A 207 10.36 16.89 -13.73
C ASN A 207 10.57 17.41 -15.17
N TYR A 208 10.61 16.51 -16.16
CA TYR A 208 10.64 16.89 -17.59
C TYR A 208 9.37 17.63 -18.06
N ALA A 209 8.24 17.44 -17.38
CA ALA A 209 6.99 18.14 -17.70
C ALA A 209 6.88 19.54 -17.08
N LEU A 210 7.73 19.87 -16.10
CA LEU A 210 7.69 21.15 -15.38
C LEU A 210 9.00 21.96 -15.51
N SER A 211 10.00 21.43 -16.23
CA SER A 211 11.16 22.16 -16.78
C SER A 211 10.83 22.94 -18.05
#